data_AF-A0A949CAX1-F1
#
_entry.id   AF-A0A949CAX1-F1
#
_cell.length_a   1.000
_cell.length_b   1.000
_cell.length_c   1.000
_cell.angle_alpha   90.00
_cell.angle_beta   90.00
_cell.angle_gamma   90.00
#
_symmetry.space_group_name_H-M   'P 1'
#
loop_
_entity.id
_entity.type
_entity.pdbx_description
1 polymer ?
#
loop_
_entity_poly.entity_id
_entity_poly.type
_entity_poly.pdbx_seq_one_letter_code
_entity_poly.pdbx_strand_id
1 'polypeptide(L)'
;MFLPHAVAQQYRGYKQCSESDRYAIDSWYNSQMADLRRRGLTFSGAAVALQNEYQLKINWCEEDNNNYAQALIDYEECLKQAEEQKEQCLSLSWSCGDWGTCSSNGMKYRTCNKILDCEGGVSSPATTQSCTYTPACTADTWQCGNWGTCSPQGVQTRNCNRTYDCQSAETAAPATSQYCEAPNQPKQQTPPEDLGIANQDSIVKATVKLICPVSSTMASQGSGTVINSTGLILTNKHVVDGTAGCWVGFIDDYSDEPYFGDRQIADIYKVSGDADAAVLKLRNPNNKTLSSVNISQSNSGSIKLGEILTTYGYPAKFGTKITYTSGDFSGVDGDYLKTTAIIEHGNSGGGAYLKNGAFIGIPTAVVKGSLNSMGYLLSVNKVNSWLNNSIAYNYNTNDNNYSRVSALLEDMDLSAISSLGLFVAGDEENITTQTESQKVIQEEKTLITKIDKNLSKRVIGNILLQVEKNGEGWYVYPDDQKKYYLGRPADAFSIMRNLGLGIKHSELNNYLNAKFPSRLSGKIMLDVEQNGEAYYINPDDLKAYYLSRPSDAFRIMRELGLGITNDDVRKIDVGEILNSL
;
A
#
# COMPACT_ATOMS: atom_id res chain seq x y z
N MET A 1 -31.72 -74.67 -9.81
CA MET A 1 -32.56 -75.67 -9.12
C MET A 1 -33.96 -75.57 -9.72
N PHE A 2 -34.49 -76.68 -10.22
CA PHE A 2 -35.89 -77.00 -10.62
C PHE A 2 -36.89 -75.89 -11.04
N LEU A 3 -37.47 -76.12 -12.25
CA LEU A 3 -38.77 -75.69 -12.82
C LEU A 3 -39.93 -75.47 -11.81
N PRO A 4 -41.12 -75.03 -12.26
CA PRO A 4 -41.52 -73.93 -13.15
C PRO A 4 -42.60 -73.06 -12.45
N HIS A 5 -42.88 -71.82 -12.84
CA HIS A 5 -43.94 -71.46 -13.80
C HIS A 5 -45.12 -72.44 -13.96
N ALA A 6 -45.55 -73.06 -12.85
CA ALA A 6 -46.88 -73.59 -12.71
C ALA A 6 -47.63 -72.70 -11.71
N VAL A 7 -48.48 -71.84 -12.26
CA VAL A 7 -49.85 -71.71 -11.76
C VAL A 7 -49.90 -71.17 -10.32
N ALA A 8 -49.81 -69.86 -10.06
CA ALA A 8 -50.74 -68.82 -10.50
C ALA A 8 -52.25 -69.19 -10.47
N GLN A 9 -52.63 -70.39 -9.98
CA GLN A 9 -54.02 -70.76 -9.69
C GLN A 9 -54.12 -71.65 -8.45
N GLN A 10 -53.74 -71.14 -7.28
CA GLN A 10 -54.35 -71.67 -6.04
C GLN A 10 -54.37 -70.73 -4.83
N TYR A 11 -54.16 -69.43 -5.03
CA TYR A 11 -54.40 -68.43 -3.97
C TYR A 11 -55.32 -67.32 -4.47
N ARG A 12 -56.49 -67.73 -4.99
CA ARG A 12 -57.73 -66.99 -4.71
C ARG A 12 -58.09 -67.27 -3.25
N GLY A 13 -57.57 -66.45 -2.35
CA GLY A 13 -57.81 -66.57 -0.93
C GLY A 13 -57.17 -65.39 -0.22
N TYR A 14 -57.94 -64.32 -0.08
CA TYR A 14 -57.58 -63.09 0.63
C TYR A 14 -56.94 -63.40 1.99
N LYS A 15 -55.65 -63.09 2.13
CA LYS A 15 -55.05 -62.76 3.41
C LYS A 15 -54.17 -61.54 3.16
N GLN A 16 -54.60 -60.39 3.67
CA GLN A 16 -53.74 -59.22 3.79
C GLN A 16 -52.49 -59.65 4.56
N CYS A 17 -51.32 -59.26 4.05
CA CYS A 17 -50.03 -59.49 4.68
C CYS A 17 -50.09 -58.99 6.13
N SER A 18 -49.71 -59.85 7.10
CA SER A 18 -49.71 -59.45 8.50
C SER A 18 -48.50 -58.56 8.81
N GLU A 19 -48.55 -57.76 9.88
CA GLU A 19 -47.38 -56.98 10.35
C GLU A 19 -46.15 -57.87 10.57
N SER A 20 -46.33 -59.12 11.00
CA SER A 20 -45.23 -60.08 11.16
C SER A 20 -44.60 -60.50 9.82
N ASP A 21 -45.37 -60.57 8.75
CA ASP A 21 -44.86 -60.93 7.43
C ASP A 21 -44.04 -59.77 6.83
N ARG A 22 -44.52 -58.53 7.01
CA ARG A 22 -43.78 -57.32 6.64
C ARG A 22 -42.46 -57.21 7.40
N TYR A 23 -42.47 -57.46 8.71
CA TYR A 23 -41.25 -57.45 9.51
C TYR A 23 -40.25 -58.52 9.05
N ALA A 24 -40.71 -59.70 8.61
CA ALA A 24 -39.84 -60.73 8.07
C ALA A 24 -39.17 -60.31 6.75
N ILE A 25 -39.90 -59.60 5.87
CA ILE A 25 -39.37 -59.06 4.61
C ILE A 25 -38.30 -57.98 4.90
N ASP A 26 -38.59 -57.05 5.82
CA ASP A 26 -37.65 -55.99 6.21
C ASP A 26 -36.37 -56.58 6.85
N SER A 27 -36.53 -57.57 7.73
CA SER A 27 -35.41 -58.26 8.38
C SER A 27 -34.54 -59.02 7.39
N TRP A 28 -35.15 -59.72 6.43
CA TRP A 28 -34.43 -60.39 5.35
C TRP A 28 -33.65 -59.39 4.49
N TYR A 29 -34.28 -58.30 4.03
CA TYR A 29 -33.63 -57.30 3.18
C TYR A 29 -32.44 -56.66 3.89
N ASN A 30 -32.60 -56.26 5.15
CA ASN A 30 -31.53 -55.66 5.93
C ASN A 30 -30.36 -56.63 6.17
N SER A 31 -30.64 -57.92 6.38
CA SER A 31 -29.59 -58.95 6.51
C SER A 31 -28.78 -59.12 5.22
N GLN A 32 -29.47 -59.20 4.07
CA GLN A 32 -28.80 -59.33 2.77
C GLN A 32 -28.01 -58.06 2.40
N MET A 33 -28.57 -56.86 2.64
CA MET A 33 -27.86 -55.60 2.42
C MET A 33 -26.65 -55.45 3.35
N ALA A 34 -26.73 -55.92 4.60
CA ALA A 34 -25.59 -55.93 5.52
C ALA A 34 -24.44 -56.80 5.00
N ASP A 35 -24.73 -57.94 4.38
CA ASP A 35 -23.71 -58.77 3.74
C ASP A 35 -23.05 -58.08 2.55
N LEU A 36 -23.84 -57.43 1.69
CA LEU A 36 -23.32 -56.61 0.59
C LEU A 36 -22.48 -55.42 1.10
N ARG A 37 -22.86 -54.77 2.22
CA ARG A 37 -22.04 -53.72 2.84
C ARG A 37 -20.69 -54.23 3.30
N ARG A 38 -20.65 -55.40 3.97
CA ARG A 38 -19.39 -56.03 4.41
C ARG A 38 -18.45 -56.35 3.24
N ARG A 39 -19.02 -56.65 2.07
CA ARG A 39 -18.28 -56.92 0.83
C ARG A 39 -17.94 -55.66 0.02
N GLY A 40 -18.34 -54.47 0.48
CA GLY A 40 -18.12 -53.20 -0.23
C GLY A 40 -18.99 -53.01 -1.48
N LEU A 41 -20.09 -53.77 -1.63
CA LEU A 41 -20.92 -53.85 -2.83
C LEU A 41 -22.22 -53.03 -2.75
N THR A 42 -22.27 -51.98 -1.92
CA THR A 42 -23.48 -51.20 -1.64
C THR A 42 -24.10 -50.47 -2.83
N PHE A 43 -23.31 -50.21 -3.88
CA PHE A 43 -23.77 -49.53 -5.10
C PHE A 43 -23.66 -50.45 -6.34
N SER A 44 -23.62 -51.77 -6.12
CA SER A 44 -23.52 -52.77 -7.18
C SER A 44 -24.88 -53.11 -7.79
N GLY A 45 -24.88 -53.70 -8.99
CA GLY A 45 -26.10 -54.25 -9.61
C GLY A 45 -26.82 -55.28 -8.72
N ALA A 46 -26.08 -56.02 -7.88
CA ALA A 46 -26.67 -56.93 -6.90
C ALA A 46 -27.44 -56.20 -5.79
N ALA A 47 -26.95 -55.03 -5.33
CA ALA A 47 -27.68 -54.21 -4.36
C ALA A 47 -28.96 -53.61 -4.98
N VAL A 48 -28.90 -53.20 -6.25
CA VAL A 48 -30.07 -52.72 -7.00
C VAL A 48 -31.10 -53.83 -7.20
N ALA A 49 -30.67 -55.04 -7.62
CA ALA A 49 -31.55 -56.18 -7.80
C ALA A 49 -32.22 -56.60 -6.47
N LEU A 50 -31.47 -56.63 -5.37
CA LEU A 50 -32.00 -56.93 -4.05
C LEU A 50 -33.02 -55.87 -3.58
N GLN A 51 -32.76 -54.59 -3.87
CA GLN A 51 -33.69 -53.51 -3.55
C GLN A 51 -34.98 -53.57 -4.39
N ASN A 52 -34.89 -53.97 -5.67
CA ASN A 52 -36.06 -54.23 -6.50
C ASN A 52 -36.85 -55.44 -5.99
N GLU A 53 -36.19 -56.52 -5.58
CA GLU A 53 -36.85 -57.71 -5.00
C GLU A 53 -37.56 -57.36 -3.68
N TYR A 54 -36.93 -56.54 -2.83
CA TYR A 54 -37.57 -56.01 -1.63
C TYR A 54 -38.80 -55.18 -1.96
N GLN A 55 -38.71 -54.26 -2.93
CA GLN A 55 -39.83 -53.42 -3.33
C GLN A 55 -41.00 -54.25 -3.89
N LEU A 56 -40.72 -55.30 -4.66
CA LEU A 56 -41.75 -56.23 -5.14
C LEU A 56 -42.45 -56.97 -3.99
N LYS A 57 -41.68 -57.44 -2.99
CA LYS A 57 -42.22 -58.12 -1.81
C LYS A 57 -43.05 -57.18 -0.92
N ILE A 58 -42.63 -55.93 -0.77
CA ILE A 58 -43.37 -54.92 -0.01
C ILE A 58 -44.62 -54.46 -0.76
N ASN A 59 -44.54 -54.18 -2.07
CA ASN A 59 -45.70 -53.81 -2.87
C ASN A 59 -46.76 -54.92 -2.88
N TRP A 60 -46.35 -56.20 -2.83
CA TRP A 60 -47.28 -57.32 -2.66
C TRP A 60 -48.00 -57.31 -1.29
N CYS A 61 -47.37 -56.75 -0.25
CA CYS A 61 -47.97 -56.59 1.07
C CYS A 61 -48.83 -55.32 1.22
N GLU A 62 -48.65 -54.29 0.37
CA GLU A 62 -49.22 -52.95 0.61
C GLU A 62 -50.40 -52.52 -0.27
N GLU A 63 -50.66 -53.05 -1.48
CA GLU A 63 -51.76 -52.51 -2.31
C GLU A 63 -52.58 -53.52 -3.16
N ASP A 64 -53.84 -53.13 -3.37
CA ASP A 64 -54.93 -53.82 -4.07
C ASP A 64 -54.58 -54.23 -5.52
N ASN A 65 -54.19 -55.49 -5.70
CA ASN A 65 -54.59 -56.47 -6.73
C ASN A 65 -54.68 -56.09 -8.22
N ASN A 66 -54.11 -54.98 -8.70
CA ASN A 66 -54.26 -54.57 -10.11
C ASN A 66 -52.98 -54.28 -10.88
N ASN A 67 -51.81 -54.74 -10.44
CA ASN A 67 -50.63 -54.65 -11.30
C ASN A 67 -49.61 -55.80 -11.22
N TYR A 68 -50.08 -57.01 -10.90
CA TYR A 68 -49.24 -58.21 -10.96
C TYR A 68 -48.76 -58.54 -12.39
N ALA A 69 -49.48 -58.09 -13.42
CA ALA A 69 -49.10 -58.25 -14.82
C ALA A 69 -47.92 -57.34 -15.23
N GLN A 70 -47.83 -56.12 -14.69
CA GLN A 70 -46.71 -55.22 -14.96
C GLN A 70 -45.44 -55.68 -14.24
N ALA A 71 -45.57 -56.22 -13.02
CA ALA A 71 -44.44 -56.76 -12.25
C ALA A 71 -43.81 -58.03 -12.88
N LEU A 72 -44.59 -58.83 -13.62
CA LEU A 72 -44.06 -60.00 -14.35
C LEU A 72 -43.34 -59.60 -15.65
N ILE A 73 -43.85 -58.59 -16.34
CA ILE A 73 -43.23 -58.03 -17.55
C ILE A 73 -41.86 -57.43 -17.20
N ASP A 74 -41.77 -56.67 -16.10
CA ASP A 74 -40.51 -56.08 -15.64
C ASP A 74 -39.50 -57.15 -15.17
N TYR A 75 -39.96 -58.32 -14.68
CA TYR A 75 -39.10 -59.43 -14.26
C TYR A 75 -38.56 -60.25 -15.45
N GLU A 76 -39.38 -60.50 -16.48
CA GLU A 76 -38.93 -61.17 -17.72
C GLU A 76 -37.99 -60.28 -18.54
N GLU A 77 -38.20 -58.97 -18.52
CA GLU A 77 -37.32 -57.98 -19.14
C GLU A 77 -35.98 -57.84 -18.35
N CYS A 78 -36.01 -58.01 -17.02
CA CYS A 78 -34.81 -58.08 -16.18
C CYS A 78 -34.02 -59.39 -16.36
N LEU A 79 -34.66 -60.53 -16.61
CA LEU A 79 -33.97 -61.80 -16.91
C LEU A 79 -33.29 -61.78 -18.28
N LYS A 80 -33.90 -61.11 -19.28
CA LYS A 80 -33.25 -60.85 -20.57
C LYS A 80 -32.01 -59.96 -20.44
N GLN A 81 -32.07 -58.91 -19.62
CA GLN A 81 -30.90 -58.06 -19.34
C GLN A 81 -29.82 -58.81 -18.54
N ALA A 82 -30.19 -59.77 -17.68
CA ALA A 82 -29.25 -60.60 -16.94
C ALA A 82 -28.58 -61.70 -17.80
N GLU A 83 -29.24 -62.18 -18.86
CA GLU A 83 -28.64 -63.11 -19.84
C GLU A 83 -27.75 -62.39 -20.88
N GLU A 84 -28.11 -61.17 -21.33
CA GLU A 84 -27.23 -60.33 -22.16
C GLU A 84 -25.95 -59.88 -21.42
N GLN A 85 -25.99 -59.73 -20.09
CA GLN A 85 -24.81 -59.49 -19.26
C GLN A 85 -23.89 -60.73 -19.13
N LYS A 86 -24.40 -61.94 -19.35
CA LYS A 86 -23.64 -63.19 -19.22
C LYS A 86 -22.75 -63.46 -20.45
N GLU A 87 -23.13 -62.96 -21.61
CA GLU A 87 -22.31 -62.97 -22.84
C GLU A 87 -21.21 -61.88 -22.84
N GLN A 88 -21.34 -60.83 -22.02
CA GLN A 88 -20.29 -59.80 -21.84
C GLN A 88 -19.13 -60.22 -20.91
N CYS A 89 -19.27 -61.31 -20.13
CA CYS A 89 -18.23 -61.81 -19.22
C CYS A 89 -17.14 -62.70 -19.89
N LEU A 90 -16.98 -62.68 -21.23
CA LEU A 90 -15.95 -63.48 -21.92
C LEU A 90 -14.82 -62.67 -22.59
N SER A 91 -14.79 -61.34 -22.52
CA SER A 91 -13.62 -60.57 -23.04
C SER A 91 -13.30 -59.20 -22.41
N LEU A 92 -14.06 -58.67 -21.43
CA LEU A 92 -13.79 -57.34 -20.82
C LEU A 92 -14.03 -57.32 -19.29
N SER A 93 -13.21 -58.01 -18.49
CA SER A 93 -13.30 -57.94 -17.02
C SER A 93 -12.47 -56.80 -16.40
N TRP A 94 -11.62 -56.14 -17.18
CA TRP A 94 -10.70 -55.09 -16.73
C TRP A 94 -10.72 -53.90 -17.69
N SER A 95 -10.82 -52.69 -17.14
CA SER A 95 -10.57 -51.43 -17.85
C SER A 95 -9.18 -50.99 -17.46
N CYS A 96 -8.26 -51.00 -18.41
CA CYS A 96 -6.93 -50.46 -18.21
C CYS A 96 -6.85 -49.07 -18.84
N GLY A 97 -6.35 -48.10 -18.10
CA GLY A 97 -5.90 -46.84 -18.69
C GLY A 97 -4.70 -47.07 -19.61
N ASP A 98 -4.34 -46.04 -20.37
CA ASP A 98 -3.14 -46.04 -21.20
C ASP A 98 -1.88 -46.24 -20.35
N TRP A 99 -0.82 -46.77 -20.99
CA TRP A 99 0.48 -46.84 -20.35
C TRP A 99 1.03 -45.45 -20.05
N GLY A 100 1.45 -45.21 -18.81
CA GLY A 100 2.17 -44.01 -18.42
C GLY A 100 3.54 -43.91 -19.10
N THR A 101 4.24 -42.80 -18.84
CA THR A 101 5.58 -42.55 -19.37
C THR A 101 6.59 -43.58 -18.84
N CYS A 102 7.56 -43.95 -19.67
CA CYS A 102 8.66 -44.83 -19.26
C CYS A 102 9.46 -44.17 -18.14
N SER A 103 9.64 -44.87 -17.03
CA SER A 103 10.43 -44.39 -15.89
C SER A 103 11.90 -44.80 -16.02
N SER A 104 12.78 -44.18 -15.23
CA SER A 104 14.24 -44.35 -15.34
C SER A 104 14.74 -45.77 -15.07
N ASN A 105 13.92 -46.64 -14.48
CA ASN A 105 14.21 -48.05 -14.28
C ASN A 105 13.89 -48.93 -15.52
N GLY A 106 13.48 -48.33 -16.65
CA GLY A 106 13.14 -49.05 -17.88
C GLY A 106 11.76 -49.70 -17.86
N MET A 107 10.86 -49.26 -16.97
CA MET A 107 9.49 -49.77 -16.87
C MET A 107 8.47 -48.63 -17.00
N LYS A 108 7.35 -48.92 -17.65
CA LYS A 108 6.15 -48.08 -17.62
C LYS A 108 5.01 -48.83 -16.95
N TYR A 109 4.12 -48.06 -16.35
CA TYR A 109 3.03 -48.55 -15.50
C TYR A 109 1.69 -48.10 -16.07
N ARG A 110 0.65 -48.92 -15.88
CA ARG A 110 -0.73 -48.51 -16.13
C ARG A 110 -1.62 -48.99 -15.00
N THR A 111 -2.73 -48.29 -14.80
CA THR A 111 -3.74 -48.69 -13.83
C THR A 111 -4.81 -49.50 -14.55
N CYS A 112 -5.08 -50.70 -14.04
CA CYS A 112 -6.19 -51.55 -14.48
C CYS A 112 -7.18 -51.70 -13.34
N ASN A 113 -8.42 -51.30 -13.58
CA ASN A 113 -9.52 -51.45 -12.65
C ASN A 113 -10.42 -52.60 -13.11
N LYS A 114 -10.81 -53.45 -12.18
CA LYS A 114 -11.73 -54.55 -12.46
C LYS A 114 -13.13 -53.96 -12.69
N ILE A 115 -13.74 -54.23 -13.83
CA ILE A 115 -15.06 -53.68 -14.18
C ILE A 115 -16.17 -54.61 -13.71
N LEU A 116 -15.97 -55.93 -13.82
CA LEU A 116 -16.93 -56.95 -13.42
C LEU A 116 -16.25 -58.07 -12.62
N ASP A 117 -16.92 -58.53 -11.56
CA ASP A 117 -16.48 -59.64 -10.72
C ASP A 117 -17.23 -60.92 -11.12
N CYS A 118 -16.81 -61.56 -12.22
CA CYS A 118 -17.39 -62.83 -12.67
C CYS A 118 -16.81 -64.00 -11.82
N GLU A 119 -17.65 -64.89 -11.29
CA GLU A 119 -17.21 -66.10 -10.58
C GLU A 119 -16.39 -67.00 -11.51
N GLY A 120 -15.12 -67.23 -11.17
CA GLY A 120 -14.16 -68.00 -11.98
C GLY A 120 -12.80 -67.33 -12.21
N GLY A 121 -12.67 -66.04 -11.87
CA GLY A 121 -11.38 -65.36 -11.69
C GLY A 121 -10.45 -65.35 -12.90
N VAL A 122 -10.60 -64.37 -13.80
CA VAL A 122 -9.56 -64.09 -14.82
C VAL A 122 -8.34 -63.42 -14.17
N SER A 123 -7.14 -63.80 -14.58
CA SER A 123 -5.90 -63.22 -14.06
C SER A 123 -5.83 -61.71 -14.36
N SER A 124 -5.26 -60.94 -13.43
CA SER A 124 -5.09 -59.50 -13.61
C SER A 124 -4.18 -59.23 -14.83
N PRO A 125 -4.54 -58.31 -15.74
CA PRO A 125 -3.67 -57.88 -16.82
C PRO A 125 -2.35 -57.32 -16.27
N ALA A 126 -1.28 -57.42 -17.06
CA ALA A 126 -0.01 -56.81 -16.69
C ALA A 126 -0.18 -55.28 -16.49
N THR A 127 0.19 -54.81 -15.30
CA THR A 127 0.24 -53.39 -14.93
C THR A 127 1.63 -52.79 -15.10
N THR A 128 2.60 -53.60 -15.53
CA THR A 128 4.00 -53.21 -15.76
C THR A 128 4.49 -53.76 -17.10
N GLN A 129 5.17 -52.93 -17.90
CA GLN A 129 5.79 -53.35 -19.15
C GLN A 129 7.20 -52.75 -19.28
N SER A 130 8.15 -53.54 -19.78
CA SER A 130 9.50 -53.08 -20.10
C SER A 130 9.45 -52.06 -21.25
N CYS A 131 10.22 -50.99 -21.11
CA CYS A 131 10.36 -49.95 -22.11
C CYS A 131 11.79 -49.41 -22.12
N THR A 132 12.23 -48.92 -23.27
CA THR A 132 13.54 -48.26 -23.36
C THR A 132 13.38 -46.83 -22.85
N TYR A 133 13.83 -46.58 -21.62
CA TYR A 133 13.86 -45.23 -21.07
C TYR A 133 14.87 -44.39 -21.87
N THR A 134 14.34 -43.51 -22.70
CA THR A 134 15.11 -42.42 -23.29
C THR A 134 14.86 -41.21 -22.39
N PRO A 135 15.87 -40.71 -21.65
CA PRO A 135 15.67 -39.54 -20.81
C PRO A 135 15.11 -38.40 -21.66
N ALA A 136 14.04 -37.78 -21.18
CA ALA A 136 13.46 -36.61 -21.84
C ALA A 136 14.57 -35.57 -21.99
N CYS A 137 14.84 -35.18 -23.23
CA CYS A 137 15.67 -34.02 -23.47
C CYS A 137 14.94 -32.81 -22.87
N THR A 138 15.51 -32.25 -21.81
CA THR A 138 14.89 -31.18 -21.01
C THR A 138 15.45 -29.80 -21.35
N ALA A 139 16.58 -29.73 -22.05
CA ALA A 139 17.27 -28.51 -22.40
C ALA A 139 18.21 -28.70 -23.61
N ASP A 140 18.42 -27.63 -24.38
CA ASP A 140 19.53 -27.54 -25.32
C ASP A 140 20.86 -27.70 -24.58
N THR A 141 21.80 -28.43 -25.17
CA THR A 141 23.16 -28.53 -24.63
C THR A 141 24.09 -27.61 -25.40
N TRP A 142 24.84 -26.79 -24.67
CA TRP A 142 25.76 -25.80 -25.22
C TRP A 142 27.18 -26.08 -24.76
N GLN A 143 28.13 -26.03 -25.69
CA GLN A 143 29.55 -26.07 -25.37
C GLN A 143 30.13 -24.66 -25.53
N CYS A 144 30.56 -24.09 -24.41
CA CYS A 144 31.18 -22.76 -24.37
C CYS A 144 32.70 -22.88 -24.24
N GLY A 145 33.42 -22.05 -25.00
CA GLY A 145 34.85 -21.83 -24.78
C GLY A 145 35.12 -21.05 -23.51
N ASN A 146 36.41 -20.90 -23.18
CA ASN A 146 36.86 -20.04 -22.09
C ASN A 146 36.53 -18.57 -22.39
N TRP A 147 36.40 -17.77 -21.33
CA TRP A 147 36.29 -16.32 -21.45
C TRP A 147 37.55 -15.73 -22.11
N GLY A 148 37.33 -14.83 -23.08
CA GLY A 148 38.39 -14.06 -23.71
C GLY A 148 38.98 -13.00 -22.77
N THR A 149 39.91 -12.21 -23.27
CA THR A 149 40.54 -11.14 -22.47
C THR A 149 39.54 -10.02 -22.15
N CYS A 150 39.67 -9.42 -20.98
CA CYS A 150 38.84 -8.29 -20.57
C CYS A 150 39.09 -7.06 -21.45
N SER A 151 38.03 -6.48 -22.00
CA SER A 151 38.12 -5.23 -22.77
C SER A 151 38.44 -4.04 -21.85
N PRO A 152 38.94 -2.92 -22.41
CA PRO A 152 39.10 -1.66 -21.66
C PRO A 152 37.78 -1.13 -21.06
N GLN A 153 36.64 -1.55 -21.58
CA GLN A 153 35.31 -1.21 -21.07
C GLN A 153 34.81 -2.16 -19.96
N GLY A 154 35.65 -3.09 -19.49
CA GLY A 154 35.33 -4.00 -18.39
C GLY A 154 34.42 -5.16 -18.77
N VAL A 155 34.47 -5.60 -20.04
CA VAL A 155 33.63 -6.71 -20.55
C VAL A 155 34.50 -7.75 -21.25
N GLN A 156 34.31 -9.03 -20.94
CA GLN A 156 34.91 -10.15 -21.63
C GLN A 156 33.84 -11.02 -22.28
N THR A 157 34.17 -11.60 -23.43
CA THR A 157 33.24 -12.41 -24.23
C THR A 157 33.74 -13.83 -24.40
N ARG A 158 32.82 -14.78 -24.58
CA ARG A 158 33.13 -16.17 -24.95
C ARG A 158 32.21 -16.64 -26.07
N ASN A 159 32.67 -17.64 -26.81
CA ASN A 159 31.85 -18.29 -27.83
C ASN A 159 31.15 -19.52 -27.24
N CYS A 160 29.85 -19.63 -27.48
CA CYS A 160 29.06 -20.79 -27.10
C CYS A 160 28.37 -21.35 -28.34
N ASN A 161 28.60 -22.64 -28.62
CA ASN A 161 27.96 -23.34 -29.73
C ASN A 161 26.97 -24.37 -29.17
N ARG A 162 25.76 -24.40 -29.73
CA ARG A 162 24.77 -25.42 -29.39
C ARG A 162 25.22 -26.75 -29.97
N THR A 163 25.47 -27.74 -29.12
CA THR A 163 25.93 -29.08 -29.50
C THR A 163 24.78 -30.08 -29.60
N TYR A 164 23.66 -29.81 -28.93
CA TYR A 164 22.44 -30.61 -29.05
C TYR A 164 21.21 -29.69 -28.97
N ASP A 165 20.34 -29.81 -29.95
CA ASP A 165 19.11 -29.01 -30.12
C ASP A 165 17.89 -29.84 -29.73
N CYS A 166 17.24 -29.40 -28.67
CA CYS A 166 16.09 -30.05 -28.07
C CYS A 166 14.81 -29.45 -28.65
N GLN A 167 14.31 -29.99 -29.77
CA GLN A 167 13.17 -29.40 -30.50
C GLN A 167 11.89 -29.21 -29.65
N SER A 168 11.77 -29.90 -28.52
CA SER A 168 10.63 -29.81 -27.60
C SER A 168 10.85 -28.92 -26.37
N ALA A 169 11.99 -28.23 -26.25
CA ALA A 169 12.31 -27.36 -25.11
C ALA A 169 12.89 -26.02 -25.58
N GLU A 170 12.27 -24.89 -25.19
CA GLU A 170 12.88 -23.56 -25.34
C GLU A 170 13.79 -23.26 -24.14
N THR A 171 15.10 -23.35 -24.35
CA THR A 171 16.10 -23.00 -23.31
C THR A 171 17.00 -21.87 -23.76
N ALA A 172 17.16 -20.86 -22.89
CA ALA A 172 17.99 -19.69 -23.18
C ALA A 172 19.46 -20.09 -23.38
N ALA A 173 20.10 -19.49 -24.39
CA ALA A 173 21.53 -19.67 -24.63
C ALA A 173 22.35 -19.16 -23.43
N PRO A 174 23.48 -19.79 -23.09
CA PRO A 174 24.36 -19.30 -22.03
C PRO A 174 24.89 -17.91 -22.35
N ALA A 175 25.14 -17.10 -21.31
CA ALA A 175 25.73 -15.77 -21.49
C ALA A 175 27.06 -15.84 -22.25
N THR A 176 27.16 -15.04 -23.31
CA THR A 176 28.36 -14.88 -24.17
C THR A 176 29.17 -13.63 -23.82
N SER A 177 28.71 -12.82 -22.87
CA SER A 177 29.43 -11.68 -22.31
C SER A 177 29.26 -11.61 -20.79
N GLN A 178 30.28 -11.11 -20.08
CA GLN A 178 30.23 -10.81 -18.65
C GLN A 178 31.19 -9.66 -18.30
N TYR A 179 30.95 -9.03 -17.15
CA TYR A 179 31.86 -8.02 -16.63
C TYR A 179 33.16 -8.62 -16.10
N CYS A 180 34.23 -7.84 -16.16
CA CYS A 180 35.56 -8.20 -15.70
C CYS A 180 36.35 -6.95 -15.31
N GLU A 181 37.41 -7.15 -14.54
CA GLU A 181 38.31 -6.06 -14.15
C GLU A 181 39.18 -5.65 -15.35
N ALA A 182 38.95 -4.45 -15.87
CA ALA A 182 39.68 -3.95 -17.02
C ALA A 182 41.17 -3.73 -16.65
N PRO A 183 42.13 -4.24 -17.45
CA PRO A 183 43.53 -4.02 -17.19
C PRO A 183 43.84 -2.52 -17.28
N ASN A 184 44.42 -1.96 -16.21
CA ASN A 184 44.84 -0.56 -16.06
C ASN A 184 43.73 0.49 -15.86
N GLN A 185 42.55 0.13 -15.35
CA GLN A 185 41.68 1.16 -14.75
C GLN A 185 42.27 1.61 -13.38
N PRO A 186 42.29 2.92 -13.07
CA PRO A 186 42.55 3.37 -11.72
C PRO A 186 41.51 2.72 -10.81
N LYS A 187 41.97 2.06 -9.74
CA LYS A 187 41.08 1.41 -8.77
C LYS A 187 39.99 2.39 -8.37
N GLN A 188 38.77 2.16 -8.84
CA GLN A 188 37.61 2.85 -8.32
C GLN A 188 37.59 2.47 -6.83
N GLN A 189 37.69 3.45 -5.94
CA GLN A 189 37.53 3.20 -4.52
C GLN A 189 36.15 2.59 -4.35
N THR A 190 36.09 1.29 -4.09
CA THR A 190 34.90 0.68 -3.54
C THR A 190 34.60 1.47 -2.26
N PRO A 191 33.39 2.05 -2.12
CA PRO A 191 33.00 2.67 -0.87
C PRO A 191 33.28 1.67 0.26
N PRO A 192 33.94 2.08 1.36
CA PRO A 192 34.17 1.17 2.48
C PRO A 192 32.85 0.52 2.86
N GLU A 193 32.88 -0.81 2.99
CA GLU A 193 31.78 -1.74 3.28
C GLU A 193 31.22 -1.57 4.71
N ASP A 194 31.02 -0.33 5.13
CA ASP A 194 30.37 0.07 6.37
C ASP A 194 29.63 1.38 6.09
N LEU A 195 28.39 1.27 5.61
CA LEU A 195 27.49 2.42 5.43
C LEU A 195 26.85 2.86 6.77
N GLY A 196 27.18 2.19 7.87
CA GLY A 196 26.69 2.53 9.20
C GLY A 196 27.32 3.82 9.72
N ILE A 197 26.50 4.70 10.28
CA ILE A 197 26.98 5.77 11.15
C ILE A 197 27.26 5.17 12.53
N ALA A 198 28.33 5.61 13.19
CA ALA A 198 28.60 5.21 14.57
C ALA A 198 27.46 5.68 15.49
N ASN A 199 27.05 4.84 16.44
CA ASN A 199 25.98 5.12 17.41
C ASN A 199 24.60 5.40 16.78
N GLN A 200 24.31 4.83 15.60
CA GLN A 200 23.04 5.02 14.90
C GLN A 200 21.80 4.81 15.78
N ASP A 201 21.78 3.74 16.58
CA ASP A 201 20.67 3.43 17.49
C ASP A 201 20.43 4.57 18.50
N SER A 202 21.50 5.12 19.07
CA SER A 202 21.40 6.26 19.99
C SER A 202 20.93 7.53 19.29
N ILE A 203 21.36 7.76 18.04
CA ILE A 203 20.92 8.91 17.23
C ILE A 203 19.44 8.81 16.91
N VAL A 204 18.97 7.62 16.48
CA VAL A 204 17.55 7.36 16.17
C VAL A 204 16.69 7.61 17.41
N LYS A 205 17.05 7.04 18.57
CA LYS A 205 16.32 7.22 19.83
C LYS A 205 16.39 8.64 20.40
N ALA A 206 17.45 9.39 20.12
CA ALA A 206 17.59 10.78 20.52
C ALA A 206 16.82 11.75 19.59
N THR A 207 16.40 11.30 18.41
CA THR A 207 15.65 12.10 17.44
C THR A 207 14.15 11.99 17.72
N VAL A 208 13.53 13.10 18.09
CA VAL A 208 12.14 13.16 18.54
C VAL A 208 11.25 13.91 17.55
N LYS A 209 9.99 13.50 17.46
CA LYS A 209 8.96 14.24 16.72
C LYS A 209 8.36 15.29 17.62
N LEU A 210 8.25 16.51 17.14
CA LEU A 210 7.64 17.62 17.88
C LEU A 210 6.29 17.98 17.27
N ILE A 211 5.29 18.13 18.13
CA ILE A 211 4.00 18.73 17.81
C ILE A 211 3.80 19.87 18.80
N CYS A 212 3.77 21.09 18.31
CA CYS A 212 3.85 22.33 19.06
C CYS A 212 2.56 23.15 18.83
N PRO A 213 1.54 23.00 19.69
CA PRO A 213 0.28 23.71 19.54
C PRO A 213 0.46 25.22 19.59
N VAL A 214 -0.13 25.91 18.62
CA VAL A 214 -0.20 27.38 18.54
C VAL A 214 -1.60 27.89 18.85
N SER A 215 -2.62 27.03 18.68
CA SER A 215 -4.01 27.26 19.08
C SER A 215 -4.68 25.92 19.45
N SER A 216 -5.96 25.94 19.82
CA SER A 216 -6.74 24.73 20.08
C SER A 216 -6.98 23.85 18.85
N THR A 217 -6.72 24.35 17.64
CA THR A 217 -7.02 23.67 16.36
C THR A 217 -5.80 23.54 15.47
N MET A 218 -4.67 24.13 15.84
CA MET A 218 -3.49 24.23 14.97
C MET A 218 -2.20 24.01 15.75
N ALA A 219 -1.27 23.25 15.15
CA ALA A 219 0.02 22.98 15.75
C ALA A 219 1.14 22.96 14.70
N SER A 220 2.28 23.54 15.04
CA SER A 220 3.51 23.40 14.28
C SER A 220 4.04 21.97 14.48
N GLN A 221 4.62 21.37 13.45
CA GLN A 221 5.32 20.10 13.54
C GLN A 221 6.76 20.20 13.03
N GLY A 222 7.63 19.43 13.66
CA GLY A 222 9.05 19.37 13.30
C GLY A 222 9.77 18.26 14.04
N SER A 223 11.10 18.36 14.05
CA SER A 223 11.97 17.42 14.73
C SER A 223 12.73 18.09 15.88
N GLY A 224 13.20 17.28 16.81
CA GLY A 224 14.11 17.69 17.87
C GLY A 224 15.21 16.66 18.07
N THR A 225 16.32 17.08 18.69
CA THR A 225 17.39 16.18 19.15
C THR A 225 17.54 16.31 20.65
N VAL A 226 17.44 15.20 21.40
CA VAL A 226 17.72 15.18 22.84
C VAL A 226 19.22 15.36 23.06
N ILE A 227 19.63 16.43 23.75
CA ILE A 227 21.04 16.82 23.90
C ILE A 227 21.65 16.51 25.27
N ASN A 228 20.84 16.08 26.25
CA ASN A 228 21.33 15.52 27.51
C ASN A 228 20.30 14.64 28.21
N SER A 229 20.77 13.90 29.23
CA SER A 229 19.94 13.03 30.08
C SER A 229 18.94 13.77 30.95
N THR A 230 19.06 15.09 31.10
CA THR A 230 18.07 15.90 31.83
C THR A 230 16.84 16.20 30.99
N GLY A 231 16.81 15.80 29.72
CA GLY A 231 15.69 16.06 28.82
C GLY A 231 15.69 17.45 28.19
N LEU A 232 16.87 18.02 27.94
CA LEU A 232 16.97 19.16 27.01
C LEU A 232 16.87 18.65 25.58
N ILE A 233 16.03 19.30 24.78
CA ILE A 233 15.81 18.98 23.36
C ILE A 233 16.16 20.21 22.54
N LEU A 234 17.12 20.08 21.63
CA LEU A 234 17.47 21.11 20.65
C LEU A 234 16.52 20.99 19.44
N THR A 235 16.04 22.13 18.94
CA THR A 235 15.24 22.21 17.71
C THR A 235 15.46 23.59 17.05
N ASN A 236 14.79 23.85 15.94
CA ASN A 236 14.80 25.19 15.34
C ASN A 236 13.86 26.15 16.08
N LYS A 237 14.16 27.45 15.99
CA LYS A 237 13.30 28.49 16.56
C LYS A 237 11.95 28.50 15.86
N HIS A 238 11.94 28.44 14.52
CA HIS A 238 10.68 28.49 13.78
C HIS A 238 9.72 27.37 14.20
N VAL A 239 10.20 26.16 14.48
CA VAL A 239 9.36 25.02 14.92
C VAL A 239 8.55 25.37 16.17
N VAL A 240 9.11 26.19 17.06
CA VAL A 240 8.51 26.57 18.35
C VAL A 240 7.96 28.01 18.36
N ASP A 241 7.88 28.68 17.21
CA ASP A 241 7.36 30.04 17.14
C ASP A 241 5.85 30.07 17.43
N GLY A 242 5.43 31.02 18.28
CA GLY A 242 4.02 31.20 18.64
C GLY A 242 3.43 30.10 19.53
N THR A 243 4.22 29.12 19.95
CA THR A 243 3.84 28.12 20.94
C THR A 243 4.46 28.44 22.31
N ALA A 244 4.03 27.72 23.33
CA ALA A 244 4.61 27.76 24.66
C ALA A 244 5.24 26.41 25.07
N GLY A 245 5.10 25.38 24.25
CA GLY A 245 5.66 24.06 24.49
C GLY A 245 5.16 23.05 23.47
N CYS A 246 5.74 21.85 23.48
CA CYS A 246 5.43 20.83 22.49
C CYS A 246 5.17 19.48 23.16
N TRP A 247 4.32 18.67 22.55
CA TRP A 247 4.35 17.23 22.75
C TRP A 247 5.54 16.64 22.03
N VAL A 248 6.16 15.67 22.68
CA VAL A 248 7.38 15.03 22.23
C VAL A 248 7.10 13.56 21.98
N GLY A 249 7.22 13.14 20.72
CA GLY A 249 7.08 11.77 20.27
C GLY A 249 8.43 11.07 20.24
N PHE A 250 8.55 9.96 20.95
CA PHE A 250 9.77 9.13 20.97
C PHE A 250 9.54 7.82 20.22
N ILE A 251 10.64 7.26 19.72
CA ILE A 251 10.69 5.91 19.14
C ILE A 251 11.72 5.08 19.89
N ASP A 252 11.54 3.77 19.90
CA ASP A 252 12.55 2.83 20.42
C ASP A 252 13.26 2.11 19.26
N ASP A 253 12.62 1.98 18.10
CA ASP A 253 13.18 1.49 16.83
C ASP A 253 12.79 2.39 15.65
N TYR A 254 13.59 2.40 14.57
CA TYR A 254 13.30 3.21 13.37
C TYR A 254 12.00 2.82 12.66
N SER A 255 11.52 1.59 12.88
CA SER A 255 10.25 1.11 12.34
C SER A 255 9.03 1.52 13.16
N ASP A 256 9.23 2.11 14.35
CA ASP A 256 8.14 2.57 15.21
C ASP A 256 7.52 3.87 14.70
N GLU A 257 6.25 4.05 15.04
CA GLU A 257 5.60 5.36 15.00
C GLU A 257 5.95 6.16 16.26
N PRO A 258 6.14 7.48 16.18
CA PRO A 258 6.41 8.30 17.35
C PRO A 258 5.33 8.18 18.41
N TYR A 259 5.73 7.75 19.60
CA TYR A 259 4.86 7.60 20.75
C TYR A 259 4.82 8.88 21.58
N PHE A 260 3.64 9.49 21.68
CA PHE A 260 3.36 10.73 22.43
C PHE A 260 2.71 10.49 23.81
N GLY A 261 2.57 9.23 24.23
CA GLY A 261 1.84 8.85 25.45
C GLY A 261 2.44 9.38 26.76
N ASP A 262 1.79 9.09 27.88
CA ASP A 262 1.99 9.74 29.19
C ASP A 262 2.03 11.29 29.16
N ARG A 263 1.65 11.91 28.03
CA ARG A 263 1.75 13.35 27.77
C ARG A 263 3.18 13.85 28.00
N GLN A 264 4.11 13.34 27.20
CA GLN A 264 5.49 13.83 27.22
C GLN A 264 5.56 15.25 26.67
N ILE A 265 5.44 16.21 27.58
CA ILE A 265 5.44 17.65 27.29
C ILE A 265 6.82 18.23 27.56
N ALA A 266 7.28 19.08 26.65
CA ALA A 266 8.46 19.91 26.82
C ALA A 266 8.10 21.39 26.73
N ASP A 267 8.54 22.18 27.72
CA ASP A 267 8.36 23.62 27.76
C ASP A 267 9.52 24.34 27.05
N ILE A 268 9.27 25.55 26.53
CA ILE A 268 10.35 26.37 25.97
C ILE A 268 11.32 26.76 27.09
N TYR A 269 12.61 26.42 26.91
CA TYR A 269 13.68 26.68 27.88
C TYR A 269 14.60 27.81 27.44
N LYS A 270 14.97 27.85 26.15
CA LYS A 270 15.77 28.92 25.53
C LYS A 270 15.36 29.12 24.08
N VAL A 271 15.38 30.37 23.60
CA VAL A 271 15.20 30.70 22.18
C VAL A 271 16.28 31.68 21.77
N SER A 272 16.91 31.47 20.62
CA SER A 272 17.92 32.39 20.12
C SER A 272 17.30 33.66 19.51
N GLY A 273 17.94 34.80 19.76
CA GLY A 273 17.56 36.08 19.17
C GLY A 273 18.09 36.25 17.74
N ASP A 274 19.22 35.63 17.41
CA ASP A 274 19.99 35.85 16.19
C ASP A 274 20.25 34.58 15.36
N ALA A 275 19.74 33.43 15.82
CA ALA A 275 19.86 32.15 15.12
C ALA A 275 18.53 31.39 15.12
N ASP A 276 18.34 30.51 14.14
CA ASP A 276 17.17 29.65 14.07
C ASP A 276 17.31 28.41 14.99
N ALA A 277 17.43 28.65 16.29
CA ALA A 277 17.62 27.61 17.30
C ALA A 277 16.80 27.88 18.58
N ALA A 278 16.27 26.81 19.14
CA ALA A 278 15.58 26.79 20.42
C ALA A 278 15.91 25.51 21.22
N VAL A 279 15.79 25.60 22.53
CA VAL A 279 15.88 24.45 23.45
C VAL A 279 14.57 24.32 24.20
N LEU A 280 14.02 23.11 24.21
CA LEU A 280 12.90 22.70 25.04
C LEU A 280 13.40 21.90 26.24
N LYS A 281 12.63 21.90 27.34
CA LYS A 281 12.87 21.13 28.55
C LYS A 281 11.70 20.19 28.81
N LEU A 282 11.95 18.88 28.77
CA LEU A 282 10.96 17.88 29.19
C LEU A 282 10.57 18.10 30.66
N ARG A 283 9.26 18.05 30.93
CA ARG A 283 8.72 18.15 32.30
C ARG A 283 9.08 16.92 33.15
N ASN A 284 8.95 15.72 32.57
CA ASN A 284 9.14 14.45 33.27
C ASN A 284 10.24 13.59 32.61
N PRO A 285 11.51 14.04 32.60
CA PRO A 285 12.59 13.34 31.90
C PRO A 285 12.94 11.98 32.51
N ASN A 286 12.52 11.72 33.76
CA ASN A 286 12.82 10.47 34.47
C ASN A 286 11.80 9.36 34.19
N ASN A 287 10.72 9.63 33.46
CA ASN A 287 9.70 8.62 33.14
C ASN A 287 10.18 7.61 32.08
N LYS A 288 11.24 7.93 31.32
CA LYS A 288 11.93 6.96 30.46
C LYS A 288 13.44 7.17 30.49
N THR A 289 14.17 6.13 30.12
CA THR A 289 15.61 6.25 29.84
C THR A 289 15.81 7.01 28.53
N LEU A 290 16.36 8.22 28.61
CA LEU A 290 16.59 9.07 27.45
C LEU A 290 17.94 8.75 26.79
N SER A 291 17.90 8.43 25.49
CA SER A 291 19.09 8.52 24.64
C SER A 291 19.35 9.98 24.31
N SER A 292 20.62 10.40 24.33
CA SER A 292 20.98 11.79 24.05
C SER A 292 22.30 11.91 23.31
N VAL A 293 22.44 13.00 22.57
CA VAL A 293 23.63 13.35 21.79
C VAL A 293 24.40 14.45 22.50
N ASN A 294 25.69 14.21 22.78
CA ASN A 294 26.53 15.24 23.39
C ASN A 294 27.04 16.24 22.34
N ILE A 295 26.37 17.38 22.24
CA ILE A 295 26.76 18.45 21.30
C ILE A 295 27.87 19.37 21.85
N SER A 296 28.12 19.37 23.16
CA SER A 296 29.08 20.32 23.79
C SER A 296 30.53 20.09 23.35
N GLN A 297 30.87 18.86 22.98
CA GLN A 297 32.18 18.47 22.47
C GLN A 297 32.24 18.42 20.94
N SER A 298 31.11 18.66 20.29
CA SER A 298 30.99 18.60 18.83
C SER A 298 31.49 19.88 18.17
N ASN A 299 32.10 19.72 16.99
CA ASN A 299 32.70 20.82 16.23
C ASN A 299 32.55 20.55 14.73
N SER A 300 32.10 21.54 13.97
CA SER A 300 31.95 21.46 12.51
C SER A 300 33.12 22.08 11.71
N GLY A 301 34.17 22.54 12.37
CA GLY A 301 35.27 23.29 11.75
C GLY A 301 36.28 22.42 10.98
N SER A 302 36.25 21.10 11.14
CA SER A 302 37.19 20.17 10.50
C SER A 302 36.59 19.33 9.36
N ILE A 303 35.33 19.59 9.00
CA ILE A 303 34.62 18.85 7.93
C ILE A 303 35.26 19.18 6.58
N LYS A 304 35.53 18.17 5.76
CA LYS A 304 36.13 18.35 4.43
C LYS A 304 35.06 18.39 3.35
N LEU A 305 35.26 19.20 2.31
CA LEU A 305 34.38 19.18 1.12
C LEU A 305 34.27 17.77 0.56
N GLY A 306 33.05 17.34 0.25
CA GLY A 306 32.74 15.99 -0.21
C GLY A 306 32.66 14.93 0.90
N GLU A 307 32.86 15.30 2.17
CA GLU A 307 32.63 14.39 3.28
C GLU A 307 31.13 14.11 3.43
N ILE A 308 30.77 12.83 3.53
CA ILE A 308 29.36 12.41 3.64
C ILE A 308 28.85 12.78 5.03
N LEU A 309 27.72 13.47 5.05
CA LEU A 309 26.92 13.72 6.23
C LEU A 309 25.53 13.12 6.08
N THR A 310 24.88 12.93 7.21
CA THR A 310 23.55 12.33 7.29
C THR A 310 22.65 13.19 8.16
N THR A 311 21.36 13.20 7.87
CA THR A 311 20.36 13.90 8.67
C THR A 311 19.23 12.96 9.08
N TYR A 312 18.73 13.17 10.28
CA TYR A 312 17.63 12.40 10.88
C TYR A 312 16.52 13.35 11.32
N GLY A 313 15.28 13.04 10.96
CA GLY A 313 14.11 13.82 11.33
C GLY A 313 12.79 13.18 10.92
N TYR A 314 11.70 13.93 11.06
CA TYR A 314 10.32 13.54 10.78
C TYR A 314 9.72 14.47 9.72
N PRO A 315 10.07 14.27 8.44
CA PRO A 315 9.63 15.13 7.36
C PRO A 315 8.15 14.90 7.08
N ALA A 316 7.36 15.99 6.99
CA ALA A 316 5.91 15.94 6.87
C ALA A 316 5.42 15.15 5.63
N LYS A 317 6.21 15.18 4.55
CA LYS A 317 5.85 14.61 3.25
C LYS A 317 6.27 13.16 3.04
N PHE A 318 7.16 12.60 3.87
CA PHE A 318 7.60 11.20 3.74
C PHE A 318 6.93 10.26 4.74
N GLY A 319 5.86 10.71 5.41
CA GLY A 319 5.07 9.94 6.34
C GLY A 319 5.30 10.33 7.79
N THR A 320 5.01 9.40 8.70
CA THR A 320 4.95 9.66 10.15
C THR A 320 6.18 9.19 10.91
N LYS A 321 6.98 8.28 10.31
CA LYS A 321 8.18 7.67 10.88
C LYS A 321 9.44 8.49 10.66
N ILE A 322 10.50 8.15 11.40
CA ILE A 322 11.81 8.78 11.25
C ILE A 322 12.36 8.53 9.84
N THR A 323 12.94 9.57 9.26
CA THR A 323 13.56 9.54 7.94
C THR A 323 15.04 9.88 8.05
N TYR A 324 15.83 9.13 7.31
CA TYR A 324 17.27 9.32 7.14
C TYR A 324 17.54 9.82 5.71
N THR A 325 18.33 10.89 5.58
CA THR A 325 18.87 11.34 4.29
C THR A 325 20.38 11.54 4.39
N SER A 326 21.10 11.31 3.30
CA SER A 326 22.55 11.50 3.22
C SER A 326 22.92 12.39 2.05
N GLY A 327 24.04 13.08 2.19
CA GLY A 327 24.64 13.86 1.11
C GLY A 327 26.01 14.38 1.47
N ASP A 328 26.61 15.09 0.53
CA ASP A 328 27.96 15.60 0.65
C ASP A 328 27.96 16.95 1.34
N PHE A 329 28.94 17.19 2.21
CA PHE A 329 29.25 18.54 2.66
C PHE A 329 29.77 19.39 1.49
N SER A 330 29.03 20.45 1.18
CA SER A 330 29.20 21.28 -0.03
C SER A 330 29.78 22.67 0.27
N GLY A 331 30.09 22.97 1.53
CA GLY A 331 30.78 24.18 1.96
C GLY A 331 30.07 24.92 3.09
N VAL A 332 30.55 26.14 3.39
CA VAL A 332 30.04 26.99 4.47
C VAL A 332 29.44 28.27 3.87
N ASP A 333 28.38 28.77 4.48
CA ASP A 333 27.80 30.10 4.20
C ASP A 333 27.42 30.76 5.53
N GLY A 334 28.25 31.70 5.99
CA GLY A 334 28.11 32.30 7.31
C GLY A 334 28.10 31.26 8.45
N ASP A 335 27.01 31.25 9.22
CA ASP A 335 26.79 30.31 10.34
C ASP A 335 26.26 28.94 9.88
N TYR A 336 26.07 28.73 8.57
CA TYR A 336 25.43 27.54 7.99
C TYR A 336 26.40 26.64 7.21
N LEU A 337 26.14 25.34 7.27
CA LEU A 337 26.79 24.30 6.46
C LEU A 337 25.88 23.93 5.29
N LYS A 338 26.45 23.85 4.08
CA LYS A 338 25.73 23.48 2.85
C LYS A 338 25.89 21.99 2.58
N THR A 339 24.84 21.36 2.09
CA THR A 339 24.86 19.93 1.77
C THR A 339 24.02 19.56 0.56
N THR A 340 24.35 18.45 -0.11
CA THR A 340 23.46 17.82 -1.09
C THR A 340 22.42 16.89 -0.46
N ALA A 341 22.46 16.70 0.87
CA ALA A 341 21.45 15.92 1.57
C ALA A 341 20.08 16.56 1.41
N ILE A 342 19.06 15.75 1.11
CA ILE A 342 17.69 16.21 0.97
C ILE A 342 17.20 16.68 2.34
N ILE A 343 16.93 17.98 2.45
CA ILE A 343 16.29 18.61 3.61
C ILE A 343 14.87 18.98 3.20
N GLU A 344 13.89 18.32 3.81
CA GLU A 344 12.46 18.60 3.61
C GLU A 344 11.84 19.17 4.89
N HIS A 345 10.73 19.86 4.70
CA HIS A 345 9.91 20.39 5.79
C HIS A 345 9.53 19.27 6.77
N GLY A 346 9.85 19.46 8.05
CA GLY A 346 9.69 18.49 9.14
C GLY A 346 10.99 17.83 9.61
N ASN A 347 12.05 17.78 8.80
CA ASN A 347 13.41 17.43 9.28
C ASN A 347 14.05 18.56 10.09
N SER A 348 13.54 19.78 9.94
CA SER A 348 13.93 20.96 10.73
C SER A 348 13.94 20.63 12.22
N GLY A 349 15.09 20.86 12.86
CA GLY A 349 15.31 20.68 14.29
C GLY A 349 15.80 19.29 14.67
N GLY A 350 15.88 18.36 13.71
CA GLY A 350 16.59 17.10 13.84
C GLY A 350 18.11 17.29 13.94
N GLY A 351 18.85 16.22 13.75
CA GLY A 351 20.32 16.25 13.85
C GLY A 351 20.99 15.92 12.53
N ALA A 352 22.09 16.62 12.24
CA ALA A 352 23.02 16.27 11.16
C ALA A 352 24.32 15.72 11.74
N TYR A 353 24.85 14.66 11.13
CA TYR A 353 25.97 13.91 11.67
C TYR A 353 26.97 13.48 10.61
N LEU A 354 28.23 13.30 11.00
CA LEU A 354 29.25 12.61 10.20
C LEU A 354 29.21 11.11 10.46
N LYS A 355 29.86 10.33 9.61
CA LYS A 355 29.97 8.86 9.73
C LYS A 355 30.46 8.38 11.10
N ASN A 356 31.31 9.15 11.78
CA ASN A 356 31.81 8.83 13.12
C ASN A 356 30.80 9.15 14.25
N GLY A 357 29.56 9.54 13.93
CA GLY A 357 28.52 9.91 14.90
C GLY A 357 28.65 11.33 15.45
N ALA A 358 29.61 12.13 14.96
CA ALA A 358 29.77 13.51 15.41
C ALA A 358 28.61 14.37 14.91
N PHE A 359 27.94 15.07 15.83
CA PHE A 359 26.89 16.03 15.51
C PHE A 359 27.50 17.30 14.92
N ILE A 360 27.04 17.74 13.75
CA ILE A 360 27.65 18.89 13.03
C ILE A 360 26.70 20.08 12.88
N GLY A 361 25.40 19.89 13.09
CA GLY A 361 24.43 20.97 13.02
C GLY A 361 22.99 20.49 13.07
N ILE A 362 22.06 21.45 13.05
CA ILE A 362 20.62 21.18 12.92
C ILE A 362 20.17 21.54 11.50
N PRO A 363 19.50 20.63 10.76
CA PRO A 363 18.85 20.98 9.50
C PRO A 363 17.92 22.17 9.70
N THR A 364 17.99 23.14 8.79
CA THR A 364 17.12 24.33 8.77
C THR A 364 16.52 24.48 7.36
N ALA A 365 15.37 25.13 7.24
CA ALA A 365 14.65 25.23 5.98
C ALA A 365 15.46 25.99 4.90
N VAL A 366 15.29 25.54 3.66
CA VAL A 366 16.05 25.95 2.46
C VAL A 366 15.84 27.44 2.15
N VAL A 367 16.92 28.22 2.05
CA VAL A 367 16.88 29.54 1.42
C VAL A 367 16.47 29.35 -0.04
N LYS A 368 15.24 29.77 -0.40
CA LYS A 368 14.70 29.66 -1.76
C LYS A 368 15.46 30.59 -2.71
N GLY A 369 16.48 30.05 -3.36
CA GLY A 369 17.09 30.57 -4.57
C GLY A 369 17.02 29.48 -5.65
N SER A 370 16.54 29.85 -6.83
CA SER A 370 16.24 28.98 -7.98
C SER A 370 17.34 27.96 -8.37
N LEU A 371 16.90 26.71 -8.54
CA LEU A 371 17.56 25.53 -9.15
C LEU A 371 18.47 24.66 -8.23
N ASN A 372 18.05 23.40 -8.04
CA ASN A 372 18.70 22.29 -7.33
C ASN A 372 19.01 22.57 -5.84
N SER A 373 18.00 22.35 -4.99
CA SER A 373 17.96 22.69 -3.57
C SER A 373 19.14 22.14 -2.76
N MET A 374 20.19 22.95 -2.59
CA MET A 374 21.19 22.66 -1.58
C MET A 374 20.57 22.81 -0.18
N GLY A 375 20.78 21.80 0.66
CA GLY A 375 20.37 21.80 2.06
C GLY A 375 21.27 22.71 2.90
N TYR A 376 20.70 23.31 3.93
CA TYR A 376 21.42 24.14 4.90
C TYR A 376 21.25 23.56 6.31
N LEU A 377 22.35 23.56 7.07
CA LEU A 377 22.39 23.15 8.47
C LEU A 377 22.91 24.33 9.29
N LEU A 378 22.22 24.74 10.34
CA LEU A 378 22.81 25.67 11.31
C LEU A 378 23.94 24.95 12.03
N SER A 379 25.16 25.48 11.94
CA SER A 379 26.35 24.80 12.44
C SER A 379 26.32 24.59 13.96
N VAL A 380 26.85 23.45 14.42
CA VAL A 380 26.98 23.17 15.86
C VAL A 380 27.85 24.21 16.56
N ASN A 381 28.80 24.83 15.85
CA ASN A 381 29.63 25.89 16.38
C ASN A 381 28.81 27.15 16.74
N LYS A 382 27.88 27.55 15.87
CA LYS A 382 26.94 28.64 16.17
C LYS A 382 26.00 28.28 17.32
N VAL A 383 25.46 27.05 17.33
CA VAL A 383 24.59 26.57 18.41
C VAL A 383 25.33 26.57 19.75
N ASN A 384 26.54 26.01 19.83
CA ASN A 384 27.33 25.97 21.06
C ASN A 384 27.72 27.38 21.54
N SER A 385 28.09 28.26 20.62
CA SER A 385 28.36 29.68 20.95
C SER A 385 27.14 30.35 21.59
N TRP A 386 25.95 30.12 21.03
CA TRP A 386 24.70 30.62 21.61
C TRP A 386 24.38 29.98 22.97
N LEU A 387 24.51 28.66 23.10
CA LEU A 387 24.20 27.95 24.36
C LEU A 387 25.09 28.41 25.52
N ASN A 388 26.37 28.68 25.26
CA ASN A 388 27.33 29.14 26.26
C ASN A 388 27.11 30.59 26.70
N ASN A 389 26.62 31.45 25.79
CA ASN A 389 26.41 32.88 26.05
C ASN A 389 24.97 33.23 26.46
N SER A 390 24.05 32.26 26.42
CA SER A 390 22.65 32.47 26.77
C SER A 390 22.35 32.13 28.23
N ILE A 391 21.65 33.03 28.91
CA ILE A 391 20.99 32.73 30.18
C ILE A 391 19.70 31.94 29.88
N ALA A 392 19.25 31.09 30.79
CA ALA A 392 17.93 30.46 30.68
C ALA A 392 16.86 31.53 30.46
N TYR A 393 15.90 31.27 29.56
CA TYR A 393 14.89 32.26 29.21
C TYR A 393 13.97 32.52 30.42
N ASN A 394 14.06 33.71 31.01
CA ASN A 394 13.16 34.15 32.07
C ASN A 394 11.85 34.65 31.43
N TYR A 395 10.91 33.74 31.16
CA TYR A 395 9.53 34.17 30.95
C TYR A 395 9.02 34.74 32.27
N ASN A 396 8.55 35.99 32.26
CA ASN A 396 8.11 36.72 33.45
C ASN A 396 6.96 35.94 34.11
N THR A 397 7.21 35.31 35.26
CA THR A 397 6.25 34.44 35.96
C THR A 397 5.04 35.17 36.55
N ASN A 398 4.98 36.50 36.42
CA ASN A 398 3.86 37.33 36.85
C ASN A 398 2.79 37.53 35.76
N ASP A 399 3.05 37.10 34.53
CA ASP A 399 2.02 36.98 33.50
C ASP A 399 1.67 35.48 33.43
N ASN A 400 0.49 35.11 33.95
CA ASN A 400 0.03 33.74 34.19
C ASN A 400 -0.25 32.96 32.89
N ASN A 401 0.67 32.95 31.94
CA ASN A 401 0.56 32.21 30.69
C ASN A 401 0.97 30.75 30.84
N TYR A 402 1.82 30.40 31.84
CA TYR A 402 2.11 29.00 32.16
C TYR A 402 0.85 28.20 32.52
N SER A 403 -0.11 28.81 33.22
CA SER A 403 -1.38 28.16 33.59
C SER A 403 -2.39 28.07 32.44
N ARG A 404 -2.34 28.97 31.44
CA ARG A 404 -3.16 28.85 30.21
C ARG A 404 -2.59 27.80 29.24
N VAL A 405 -1.28 27.63 29.24
CA VAL A 405 -0.52 26.70 28.38
C VAL A 405 -0.53 25.28 28.92
N SER A 406 -0.42 25.12 30.24
CA SER A 406 -0.67 23.83 30.91
C SER A 406 -2.09 23.38 30.61
N ALA A 407 -3.10 24.26 30.75
CA ALA A 407 -4.48 23.93 30.41
C ALA A 407 -4.63 23.51 28.93
N LEU A 408 -4.11 24.24 27.95
CA LEU A 408 -4.21 23.83 26.55
C LEU A 408 -3.56 22.46 26.26
N LEU A 409 -2.33 22.21 26.74
CA LEU A 409 -1.63 20.94 26.50
C LEU A 409 -2.14 19.78 27.36
N GLU A 410 -2.72 20.05 28.53
CA GLU A 410 -3.26 19.05 29.46
C GLU A 410 -4.76 18.74 29.20
N ASP A 411 -5.51 19.68 28.65
CA ASP A 411 -6.93 19.52 28.29
C ASP A 411 -7.10 18.91 26.89
N MET A 412 -6.12 19.05 26.01
CA MET A 412 -6.13 18.40 24.70
C MET A 412 -5.86 16.90 24.84
N ASP A 413 -6.85 16.09 24.45
CA ASP A 413 -6.70 14.64 24.35
C ASP A 413 -5.69 14.29 23.25
N LEU A 414 -4.85 13.27 23.46
CA LEU A 414 -3.91 12.78 22.45
C LEU A 414 -4.64 12.29 21.18
N SER A 415 -5.91 11.87 21.32
CA SER A 415 -6.78 11.56 20.18
C SER A 415 -7.05 12.80 19.29
N ALA A 416 -7.03 14.00 19.87
CA ALA A 416 -7.24 15.27 19.17
C ALA A 416 -6.02 15.69 18.34
N ILE A 417 -4.83 15.09 18.52
CA ILE A 417 -3.68 15.31 17.64
C ILE A 417 -4.07 15.00 16.18
N SER A 418 -4.88 13.97 15.96
CA SER A 418 -5.37 13.59 14.62
C SER A 418 -6.31 14.61 13.99
N SER A 419 -6.95 15.44 14.83
CA SER A 419 -7.85 16.53 14.39
C SER A 419 -7.15 17.88 14.28
N LEU A 420 -5.88 18.01 14.69
CA LEU A 420 -5.16 19.27 14.57
C LEU A 420 -4.73 19.55 13.14
N GLY A 421 -4.89 20.79 12.70
CA GLY A 421 -4.21 21.31 11.53
C GLY A 421 -2.71 21.37 11.79
N LEU A 422 -1.98 20.33 11.39
CA LEU A 422 -0.53 20.29 11.49
C LEU A 422 0.11 21.05 10.33
N PHE A 423 1.02 21.97 10.63
CA PHE A 423 1.79 22.73 9.64
C PHE A 423 3.28 22.68 9.99
N VAL A 424 4.18 22.88 9.03
CA VAL A 424 5.61 23.04 9.32
C VAL A 424 5.90 24.53 9.40
N ALA A 425 6.34 25.01 10.56
CA ALA A 425 6.71 26.41 10.69
C ALA A 425 7.93 26.74 9.80
N GLY A 426 8.01 27.96 9.28
CA GLY A 426 9.07 28.35 8.34
C GLY A 426 8.78 27.99 6.87
N ASP A 427 7.70 27.27 6.58
CA ASP A 427 6.95 27.56 5.35
C ASP A 427 6.45 29.01 5.47
N GLU A 428 6.62 29.84 4.44
CA GLU A 428 6.10 31.22 4.40
C GLU A 428 4.56 31.24 4.37
N GLU A 429 3.94 30.78 5.45
CA GLU A 429 2.57 31.05 5.84
C GLU A 429 2.60 31.56 7.29
N ASN A 430 2.94 32.85 7.42
CA ASN A 430 2.85 33.61 8.66
C ASN A 430 1.50 33.40 9.36
N ILE A 431 1.54 32.91 10.60
CA ILE A 431 0.38 32.76 11.50
C ILE A 431 -0.07 34.09 12.14
N THR A 432 0.51 35.24 11.79
CA THR A 432 0.08 36.53 12.37
C THR A 432 -0.03 37.73 11.42
N THR A 433 0.08 37.52 10.11
CA THR A 433 -0.26 38.55 9.11
C THR A 433 -1.07 37.91 8.01
N GLN A 434 -2.20 38.52 7.60
CA GLN A 434 -2.99 38.05 6.46
C GLN A 434 -2.08 37.56 5.33
N THR A 435 -2.24 36.30 4.91
CA THR A 435 -1.43 35.71 3.85
C THR A 435 -1.54 36.56 2.59
N GLU A 436 -0.55 36.49 1.68
CA GLU A 436 -0.62 37.22 0.40
C GLU A 436 -1.93 36.92 -0.34
N SER A 437 -2.40 35.68 -0.29
CA SER A 437 -3.71 35.29 -0.81
C SER A 437 -4.88 35.92 -0.07
N GLN A 438 -4.84 36.00 1.26
CA GLN A 438 -5.88 36.70 2.04
C GLN A 438 -5.91 38.20 1.70
N LYS A 439 -4.76 38.83 1.46
CA LYS A 439 -4.68 40.22 1.00
C LYS A 439 -5.31 40.39 -0.38
N VAL A 440 -4.99 39.51 -1.33
CA VAL A 440 -5.57 39.54 -2.69
C VAL A 440 -7.08 39.31 -2.65
N ILE A 441 -7.54 38.31 -1.89
CA ILE A 441 -8.97 38.01 -1.70
C ILE A 441 -9.68 39.21 -1.08
N GLN A 442 -9.12 39.81 -0.03
CA GLN A 442 -9.72 40.95 0.66
C GLN A 442 -9.72 42.20 -0.23
N GLU A 443 -8.64 42.48 -0.96
CA GLU A 443 -8.56 43.56 -1.95
C GLU A 443 -9.64 43.38 -3.02
N GLU A 444 -9.73 42.20 -3.64
CA GLU A 444 -10.71 41.93 -4.69
C GLU A 444 -12.15 42.01 -4.18
N LYS A 445 -12.42 41.61 -2.94
CA LYS A 445 -13.72 41.83 -2.30
C LYS A 445 -14.10 43.30 -2.20
N THR A 446 -13.15 44.18 -1.86
CA THR A 446 -13.41 45.62 -1.78
C THR A 446 -13.65 46.27 -3.15
N LEU A 447 -13.15 45.65 -4.22
CA LEU A 447 -13.26 46.17 -5.58
C LEU A 447 -14.54 45.73 -6.31
N ILE A 448 -15.31 44.80 -5.74
CA ILE A 448 -16.62 44.41 -6.28
C ILE A 448 -17.64 45.53 -6.00
N THR A 449 -18.14 46.15 -7.07
CA THR A 449 -19.20 47.17 -6.99
C THR A 449 -20.58 46.62 -7.35
N LYS A 450 -20.65 45.61 -8.22
CA LYS A 450 -21.90 44.97 -8.66
C LYS A 450 -21.64 43.56 -9.18
N ILE A 451 -22.41 42.58 -8.70
CA ILE A 451 -22.36 41.19 -9.16
C ILE A 451 -23.22 41.01 -10.42
N ASP A 452 -22.66 40.38 -11.46
CA ASP A 452 -23.35 39.96 -12.68
C ASP A 452 -23.55 38.44 -12.70
N LYS A 453 -24.75 38.00 -12.32
CA LYS A 453 -25.11 36.58 -12.29
C LYS A 453 -25.11 35.91 -13.67
N ASN A 454 -25.30 36.65 -14.76
CA ASN A 454 -25.25 36.06 -16.10
C ASN A 454 -23.82 35.76 -16.50
N LEU A 455 -22.88 36.65 -16.16
CA LEU A 455 -21.47 36.40 -16.31
C LEU A 455 -21.03 35.19 -15.48
N SER A 456 -21.34 35.17 -14.17
CA SER A 456 -20.98 34.05 -13.29
C SER A 456 -21.47 32.69 -13.81
N LYS A 457 -22.70 32.63 -14.35
CA LYS A 457 -23.23 31.42 -14.99
C LYS A 457 -22.51 31.03 -16.27
N ARG A 458 -22.06 32.00 -17.07
CA ARG A 458 -21.36 31.74 -18.33
C ARG A 458 -19.98 31.13 -18.10
N VAL A 459 -19.28 31.54 -17.05
CA VAL A 459 -17.93 31.08 -16.72
C VAL A 459 -17.91 30.04 -15.61
N ILE A 460 -19.07 29.50 -15.24
CA ILE A 460 -19.19 28.52 -14.17
C ILE A 460 -18.32 27.30 -14.44
N GLY A 461 -17.61 26.82 -13.43
CA GLY A 461 -16.74 25.66 -13.55
C GLY A 461 -15.42 25.91 -14.27
N ASN A 462 -15.20 27.10 -14.84
CA ASN A 462 -13.97 27.44 -15.54
C ASN A 462 -12.90 27.94 -14.58
N ILE A 463 -11.65 27.73 -14.98
CA ILE A 463 -10.49 28.43 -14.42
C ILE A 463 -10.33 29.72 -15.22
N LEU A 464 -10.23 30.85 -14.52
CA LEU A 464 -10.08 32.18 -15.08
C LEU A 464 -8.68 32.71 -14.79
N LEU A 465 -8.09 33.39 -15.77
CA LEU A 465 -6.81 34.07 -15.64
C LEU A 465 -7.00 35.55 -15.91
N GLN A 466 -6.68 36.40 -14.92
CA GLN A 466 -6.70 37.84 -15.11
C GLN A 466 -5.63 38.23 -16.15
N VAL A 467 -6.05 38.84 -17.26
CA VAL A 467 -5.12 39.23 -18.34
C VAL A 467 -4.53 40.63 -18.14
N GLU A 468 -4.93 41.31 -17.05
CA GLU A 468 -4.55 42.67 -16.70
C GLU A 468 -4.03 42.65 -15.25
N LYS A 469 -2.90 43.31 -14.95
CA LYS A 469 -2.18 43.28 -13.66
C LYS A 469 -1.20 42.09 -13.53
N ASN A 470 -1.35 41.17 -12.57
CA ASN A 470 -0.31 40.18 -12.21
C ASN A 470 -0.57 38.75 -12.72
N GLY A 471 -1.65 38.50 -13.46
CA GLY A 471 -1.95 37.16 -13.96
C GLY A 471 -2.65 36.26 -12.94
N GLU A 472 -3.38 36.85 -11.99
CA GLU A 472 -4.07 36.12 -10.91
C GLU A 472 -5.05 35.08 -11.46
N GLY A 473 -4.97 33.85 -10.92
CA GLY A 473 -5.83 32.73 -11.28
C GLY A 473 -7.02 32.56 -10.34
N TRP A 474 -8.18 32.23 -10.89
CA TRP A 474 -9.41 32.00 -10.14
C TRP A 474 -10.15 30.76 -10.62
N TYR A 475 -10.80 30.03 -9.72
CA TYR A 475 -11.71 28.93 -10.05
C TYR A 475 -13.14 29.34 -9.74
N VAL A 476 -14.06 29.24 -10.71
CA VAL A 476 -15.48 29.54 -10.47
C VAL A 476 -16.21 28.26 -10.07
N TYR A 477 -16.54 28.14 -8.79
CA TYR A 477 -17.12 26.91 -8.26
C TYR A 477 -18.56 26.67 -8.76
N PRO A 478 -18.89 25.48 -9.30
CA PRO A 478 -20.20 25.23 -9.87
C PRO A 478 -21.41 25.34 -8.93
N ASP A 479 -21.24 25.11 -7.63
CA ASP A 479 -22.41 25.02 -6.74
C ASP A 479 -22.84 26.39 -6.18
N ASP A 480 -21.92 27.36 -6.06
CA ASP A 480 -22.22 28.69 -5.53
C ASP A 480 -21.98 29.83 -6.53
N GLN A 481 -21.40 29.55 -7.71
CA GLN A 481 -21.06 30.51 -8.75
C GLN A 481 -20.06 31.60 -8.30
N LYS A 482 -19.32 31.35 -7.22
CA LYS A 482 -18.29 32.27 -6.71
C LYS A 482 -16.93 31.93 -7.28
N LYS A 483 -16.07 32.95 -7.40
CA LYS A 483 -14.66 32.78 -7.77
C LYS A 483 -13.82 32.55 -6.51
N TYR A 484 -12.95 31.54 -6.56
CA TYR A 484 -12.02 31.17 -5.50
C TYR A 484 -10.58 31.35 -6.01
N TYR A 485 -9.72 31.92 -5.19
CA TYR A 485 -8.37 32.31 -5.60
C TYR A 485 -7.43 31.09 -5.70
N LEU A 486 -6.70 30.96 -6.81
CA LEU A 486 -5.75 29.86 -7.09
C LEU A 486 -4.28 30.28 -6.96
N GLY A 487 -3.99 31.45 -6.39
CA GLY A 487 -2.66 32.06 -6.48
C GLY A 487 -1.52 31.23 -5.89
N ARG A 488 -1.70 30.62 -4.71
CA ARG A 488 -0.69 29.75 -4.09
C ARG A 488 -1.10 28.28 -4.17
N PRO A 489 -0.13 27.34 -4.18
CA PRO A 489 -0.44 25.90 -4.10
C PRO A 489 -1.33 25.53 -2.92
N ALA A 490 -1.16 26.19 -1.77
CA ALA A 490 -1.98 25.97 -0.58
C ALA A 490 -3.46 26.38 -0.79
N ASP A 491 -3.72 27.47 -1.53
CA ASP A 491 -5.10 27.92 -1.80
C ASP A 491 -5.79 26.96 -2.78
N ALA A 492 -5.07 26.54 -3.83
CA ALA A 492 -5.55 25.52 -4.76
C ALA A 492 -5.83 24.19 -4.05
N PHE A 493 -4.97 23.78 -3.11
CA PHE A 493 -5.19 22.60 -2.28
C PHE A 493 -6.42 22.73 -1.39
N SER A 494 -6.61 23.87 -0.73
CA SER A 494 -7.82 24.14 0.07
C SER A 494 -9.09 24.07 -0.77
N ILE A 495 -9.07 24.59 -2.00
CA ILE A 495 -10.17 24.45 -2.98
C ILE A 495 -10.44 22.98 -3.28
N MET A 496 -9.40 22.21 -3.63
CA MET A 496 -9.56 20.78 -3.92
C MET A 496 -10.16 20.04 -2.73
N ARG A 497 -9.65 20.27 -1.51
CA ARG A 497 -10.08 19.58 -0.29
C ARG A 497 -11.51 19.92 0.13
N ASN A 498 -11.90 21.20 0.06
CA ASN A 498 -13.19 21.64 0.61
C ASN A 498 -14.31 21.65 -0.43
N LEU A 499 -13.99 21.87 -1.70
CA LEU A 499 -14.98 21.98 -2.78
C LEU A 499 -14.98 20.76 -3.71
N GLY A 500 -13.97 19.89 -3.61
CA GLY A 500 -13.87 18.66 -4.37
C GLY A 500 -14.89 17.61 -3.93
N LEU A 501 -15.32 16.78 -4.88
CA LEU A 501 -16.24 15.68 -4.63
C LEU A 501 -15.50 14.35 -4.62
N GLY A 502 -15.70 13.54 -3.59
CA GLY A 502 -15.18 12.18 -3.55
C GLY A 502 -15.78 11.29 -4.62
N ILE A 503 -14.95 10.49 -5.28
CA ILE A 503 -15.34 9.46 -6.23
C ILE A 503 -14.55 8.18 -5.94
N LYS A 504 -15.20 7.02 -6.10
CA LYS A 504 -14.54 5.72 -5.97
C LYS A 504 -13.55 5.51 -7.11
N HIS A 505 -12.44 4.83 -6.84
CA HIS A 505 -11.39 4.62 -7.84
C HIS A 505 -11.93 3.85 -9.06
N SER A 506 -12.77 2.84 -8.80
CA SER A 506 -13.43 2.05 -9.86
C SER A 506 -14.35 2.89 -10.75
N GLU A 507 -15.06 3.87 -10.18
CA GLU A 507 -15.96 4.75 -10.91
C GLU A 507 -15.19 5.82 -11.68
N LEU A 508 -14.12 6.36 -11.09
CA LEU A 508 -13.20 7.30 -11.74
C LEU A 508 -12.61 6.69 -13.02
N ASN A 509 -12.07 5.47 -12.96
CA ASN A 509 -11.47 4.78 -14.10
C ASN A 509 -12.43 4.56 -15.28
N ASN A 510 -13.72 4.36 -15.00
CA ASN A 510 -14.74 4.25 -16.05
C ASN A 510 -14.88 5.55 -16.85
N TYR A 511 -14.72 6.70 -16.17
CA TYR A 511 -14.85 8.01 -16.80
C TYR A 511 -13.53 8.55 -17.34
N LEU A 512 -12.36 8.12 -16.84
CA LEU A 512 -11.06 8.51 -17.40
C LEU A 512 -10.89 8.06 -18.86
N ASN A 513 -11.46 6.91 -19.22
CA ASN A 513 -11.46 6.37 -20.58
C ASN A 513 -12.66 6.85 -21.43
N ALA A 514 -13.52 7.69 -20.86
CA ALA A 514 -14.75 8.20 -21.47
C ALA A 514 -14.91 9.71 -21.19
N LYS A 515 -16.14 10.24 -21.29
CA LYS A 515 -16.48 11.61 -20.85
C LYS A 515 -17.24 11.55 -19.53
N PHE A 516 -16.98 12.51 -18.66
CA PHE A 516 -17.76 12.66 -17.42
C PHE A 516 -19.18 13.14 -17.73
N PRO A 517 -20.18 12.76 -16.90
CA PRO A 517 -21.52 13.32 -16.98
C PRO A 517 -21.52 14.85 -16.88
N SER A 518 -22.38 15.53 -17.65
CA SER A 518 -22.48 17.00 -17.66
C SER A 518 -22.78 17.62 -16.28
N ARG A 519 -23.43 16.88 -15.38
CA ARG A 519 -23.64 17.30 -13.97
C ARG A 519 -22.35 17.49 -13.17
N LEU A 520 -21.24 16.91 -13.64
CA LEU A 520 -19.91 17.03 -13.05
C LEU A 520 -19.01 18.04 -13.81
N SER A 521 -19.56 18.71 -14.83
CA SER A 521 -18.87 19.74 -15.59
C SER A 521 -18.30 20.82 -14.68
N GLY A 522 -17.00 21.10 -14.83
CA GLY A 522 -16.29 22.10 -14.05
C GLY A 522 -16.01 21.75 -12.60
N LYS A 523 -16.34 20.53 -12.15
CA LYS A 523 -16.08 20.09 -10.78
C LYS A 523 -14.68 19.48 -10.64
N ILE A 524 -14.21 19.42 -9.39
CA ILE A 524 -12.99 18.70 -9.02
C ILE A 524 -13.40 17.38 -8.38
N MET A 525 -12.88 16.27 -8.89
CA MET A 525 -13.10 14.93 -8.37
C MET A 525 -11.89 14.47 -7.59
N LEU A 526 -12.10 13.94 -6.38
CA LEU A 526 -11.07 13.38 -5.52
C LEU A 526 -11.20 11.86 -5.47
N ASP A 527 -10.16 11.15 -5.86
CA ASP A 527 -10.09 9.71 -5.65
C ASP A 527 -9.94 9.41 -4.16
N VAL A 528 -11.01 8.92 -3.53
CA VAL A 528 -11.02 8.65 -2.08
C VAL A 528 -10.52 7.25 -1.72
N GLU A 529 -10.25 6.40 -2.71
CA GLU A 529 -9.82 5.02 -2.50
C GLU A 529 -8.33 4.80 -2.86
N GLN A 530 -7.73 5.71 -3.63
CA GLN A 530 -6.31 5.65 -3.99
C GLN A 530 -5.62 7.01 -3.91
N ASN A 531 -4.65 7.15 -2.99
CA ASN A 531 -3.70 8.27 -2.87
C ASN A 531 -4.28 9.70 -2.81
N GLY A 532 -5.60 9.90 -2.79
CA GLY A 532 -6.22 11.22 -2.69
C GLY A 532 -6.09 12.07 -3.95
N GLU A 533 -5.93 11.46 -5.12
CA GLU A 533 -5.64 12.19 -6.36
C GLU A 533 -6.80 13.09 -6.80
N ALA A 534 -6.49 14.28 -7.30
CA ALA A 534 -7.47 15.26 -7.75
C ALA A 534 -7.51 15.38 -9.28
N TYR A 535 -8.72 15.48 -9.82
CA TYR A 535 -8.98 15.62 -11.26
C TYR A 535 -9.97 16.76 -11.52
N TYR A 536 -9.59 17.72 -12.36
CA TYR A 536 -10.47 18.78 -12.86
C TYR A 536 -11.28 18.29 -14.06
N ILE A 537 -12.60 18.40 -14.02
CA ILE A 537 -13.45 18.06 -15.14
C ILE A 537 -13.67 19.31 -15.99
N ASN A 538 -13.00 19.40 -17.13
CA ASN A 538 -13.06 20.58 -17.98
C ASN A 538 -14.49 20.78 -18.55
N PRO A 539 -15.10 21.97 -18.39
CA PRO A 539 -16.46 22.23 -18.89
C PRO A 539 -16.63 22.05 -20.40
N ASP A 540 -15.57 22.28 -21.19
CA ASP A 540 -15.66 22.30 -22.64
C ASP A 540 -15.72 20.88 -23.26
N ASP A 541 -14.94 19.94 -22.72
CA ASP A 541 -14.82 18.60 -23.30
C ASP A 541 -15.26 17.45 -22.37
N LEU A 542 -15.58 17.78 -21.11
CA LEU A 542 -15.97 16.86 -20.04
C LEU A 542 -14.91 15.79 -19.75
N LYS A 543 -13.65 16.06 -20.05
CA LYS A 543 -12.53 15.18 -19.70
C LYS A 543 -11.94 15.56 -18.34
N ALA A 544 -11.41 14.56 -17.66
CA ALA A 544 -10.66 14.75 -16.44
C ALA A 544 -9.21 15.11 -16.74
N TYR A 545 -8.71 16.13 -16.06
CA TYR A 545 -7.33 16.58 -16.11
C TYR A 545 -6.71 16.47 -14.72
N TYR A 546 -5.58 15.79 -14.63
CA TYR A 546 -4.89 15.52 -13.39
C TYR A 546 -4.39 16.82 -12.72
N LEU A 547 -4.74 17.05 -11.45
CA LEU A 547 -4.42 18.27 -10.69
C LEU A 547 -3.41 18.06 -9.55
N SER A 548 -3.09 16.82 -9.18
CA SER A 548 -2.37 16.54 -7.92
C SER A 548 -0.93 17.04 -7.89
N ARG A 549 -0.27 17.26 -9.04
CA ARG A 549 1.09 17.83 -9.11
C ARG A 549 1.05 19.31 -9.50
N PRO A 550 1.87 20.18 -8.88
CA PRO A 550 1.93 21.60 -9.22
C PRO A 550 2.18 21.87 -10.72
N SER A 551 3.00 21.06 -11.38
CA SER A 551 3.27 21.17 -12.81
C SER A 551 2.06 20.89 -13.69
N ASP A 552 1.19 19.96 -13.28
CA ASP A 552 -0.03 19.65 -14.04
C ASP A 552 -1.10 20.69 -13.81
N ALA A 553 -1.26 21.18 -12.57
CA ALA A 553 -2.14 22.30 -12.26
C ALA A 553 -1.75 23.56 -13.04
N PHE A 554 -0.46 23.88 -13.12
CA PHE A 554 0.02 25.00 -13.94
C PHE A 554 -0.24 24.80 -15.44
N ARG A 555 -0.05 23.58 -15.96
CA ARG A 555 -0.38 23.25 -17.35
C ARG A 555 -1.86 23.45 -17.64
N ILE A 556 -2.75 22.98 -16.76
CA ILE A 556 -4.20 23.16 -16.87
C ILE A 556 -4.58 24.64 -16.88
N MET A 557 -4.03 25.44 -15.95
CA MET A 557 -4.27 26.88 -15.93
C MET A 557 -3.85 27.53 -17.26
N ARG A 558 -2.68 27.18 -17.79
CA ARG A 558 -2.17 27.76 -19.04
C ARG A 558 -2.94 27.32 -20.29
N GLU A 559 -3.36 26.07 -20.36
CA GLU A 559 -3.94 25.48 -21.58
C GLU A 559 -5.46 25.56 -21.62
N LEU A 560 -6.12 25.50 -20.45
CA LEU A 560 -7.59 25.50 -20.31
C LEU A 560 -8.13 26.76 -19.64
N GLY A 561 -7.27 27.60 -19.06
CA GLY A 561 -7.70 28.83 -18.40
C GLY A 561 -8.28 29.85 -19.38
N LEU A 562 -9.42 30.42 -19.03
CA LEU A 562 -10.06 31.49 -19.79
C LEU A 562 -9.51 32.84 -19.34
N GLY A 563 -8.98 33.62 -20.29
CA GLY A 563 -8.60 35.00 -20.03
C GLY A 563 -9.80 35.87 -19.66
N ILE A 564 -9.68 36.69 -18.62
CA ILE A 564 -10.72 37.62 -18.16
C ILE A 564 -10.11 38.97 -17.78
N THR A 565 -10.83 40.06 -18.05
CA THR A 565 -10.42 41.42 -17.65
C THR A 565 -10.66 41.64 -16.15
N ASN A 566 -10.00 42.64 -15.58
CA ASN A 566 -10.20 43.02 -14.18
C ASN A 566 -11.62 43.52 -13.93
N ASP A 567 -12.21 44.21 -14.90
CA ASP A 567 -13.58 44.71 -14.80
C ASP A 567 -14.61 43.56 -14.81
N ASP A 568 -14.39 42.53 -15.61
CA ASP A 568 -15.31 41.39 -15.69
C ASP A 568 -15.14 40.43 -14.50
N VAL A 569 -13.90 40.14 -14.09
CA VAL A 569 -13.68 39.25 -12.94
C VAL A 569 -14.23 39.84 -11.64
N ARG A 570 -14.29 41.17 -11.51
CA ARG A 570 -14.88 41.90 -10.36
C ARG A 570 -16.41 41.99 -10.40
N LYS A 571 -17.04 41.40 -11.41
CA LYS A 571 -18.49 41.18 -11.43
C LYS A 571 -18.87 39.79 -10.93
N ILE A 572 -17.90 38.95 -10.57
CA ILE A 572 -18.12 37.62 -9.99
C ILE A 572 -17.84 37.69 -8.50
N ASP A 573 -18.78 37.20 -7.68
CA ASP A 573 -18.64 37.21 -6.21
C ASP A 573 -17.45 36.36 -5.76
N VAL A 574 -16.75 36.79 -4.71
CA VAL A 574 -15.55 36.12 -4.19
C VAL A 574 -15.95 35.12 -3.12
N GLY A 575 -15.58 33.86 -3.33
CA GLY A 575 -15.72 32.79 -2.37
C GLY A 575 -14.59 32.81 -1.35
N GLU A 576 -14.91 32.43 -0.12
CA GLU A 576 -13.91 32.19 0.92
C GLU A 576 -14.10 30.79 1.46
N ILE A 577 -13.02 30.03 1.45
CA ILE A 577 -12.95 28.78 2.19
C ILE A 577 -12.60 29.19 3.61
N LEU A 578 -13.63 29.33 4.44
CA LEU A 578 -13.43 29.30 5.88
C LEU A 578 -12.81 27.94 6.15
N ASN A 579 -11.57 27.90 6.63
CA ASN A 579 -11.00 26.69 7.20
C ASN A 579 -11.95 26.29 8.34
N SER A 580 -12.93 25.43 8.06
CA SER A 580 -13.76 24.81 9.07
C SER A 580 -12.80 23.97 9.90
N LEU A 581 -12.60 24.48 11.11
CA LEU A 581 -11.43 24.35 11.98
C LEU A 581 -10.99 22.91 12.25
#